data_AF-A0A2V8MFU9-F1
#
_entry.id   AF-A0A2V8MFU9-F1
#
_cell.length_a   1.000
_cell.length_b   1.000
_cell.length_c   1.000
_cell.angle_alpha   90.00
_cell.angle_beta   90.00
_cell.angle_gamma   90.00
#
_symmetry.space_group_name_H-M   'P 1'
#
loop_
_entity.id
_entity.type
_entity.pdbx_description
1 polymer ?
#
loop_
_entity_poly.entity_id
_entity_poly.type
_entity_poly.pdbx_seq_one_letter_code
_entity_poly.pdbx_strand_id
1 'polypeptide(L)'
;MQNIRTYCHPNVYTPAPDILYRNNGDGTFTDITKEAGVYRTDGNGLGVVFGDYDNDGWADIYVANDSVPNFLFHNKGKGIFE
;
A
#
# COMPACT_ATOMS: atom_id res chain seq x y z
N MET A 1 12.24 32.08 16.04
CA MET A 1 11.31 30.92 16.09
C MET A 1 12.07 29.64 15.69
N GLN A 2 12.99 29.14 16.51
CA GLN A 2 13.86 28.00 16.15
C GLN A 2 14.03 26.98 17.30
N ASN A 3 12.97 26.73 18.08
CA ASN A 3 13.02 25.71 19.14
C ASN A 3 11.65 25.11 19.46
N ILE A 4 10.83 24.88 18.43
CA ILE A 4 9.60 24.10 18.58
C ILE A 4 9.99 22.64 18.32
N ARG A 5 9.84 21.76 19.31
CA ARG A 5 9.92 20.31 19.07
C ARG A 5 8.70 19.92 18.24
N THR A 6 8.92 19.66 16.95
CA THR A 6 7.91 19.04 16.09
C THR A 6 8.14 17.54 16.05
N TYR A 7 7.14 16.78 15.61
CA TYR A 7 7.36 15.39 15.25
C TYR A 7 8.30 15.30 14.02
N CYS A 8 8.93 14.14 13.84
CA CYS A 8 9.78 13.88 12.68
C CYS A 8 8.91 13.83 11.42
N HIS A 9 9.06 14.85 10.57
CA HIS A 9 8.27 14.96 9.34
C HIS A 9 8.57 13.76 8.40
N PRO A 10 7.57 13.12 7.75
CA PRO A 10 7.76 11.95 6.89
C PRO A 10 8.91 12.07 5.89
N ASN A 11 9.09 13.28 5.32
CA ASN A 11 10.19 13.65 4.43
C ASN A 11 11.61 13.41 4.97
N VAL A 12 11.80 13.05 6.25
CA VAL A 12 13.11 12.74 6.82
C VAL A 12 13.47 11.25 6.76
N TYR A 13 12.53 10.37 6.39
CA TYR A 13 12.76 8.94 6.25
C TYR A 13 12.63 8.50 4.80
N THR A 14 13.39 7.47 4.43
CA THR A 14 13.23 6.81 3.14
C THR A 14 11.95 5.96 3.16
N PRO A 15 11.03 6.11 2.19
CA PRO A 15 9.83 5.29 2.13
C PRO A 15 10.15 3.79 2.03
N ALA A 16 9.34 2.96 2.67
CA ALA A 16 9.37 1.52 2.49
C ALA A 16 8.44 1.11 1.34
N PRO A 17 8.74 0.02 0.61
CA PRO A 17 7.85 -0.46 -0.41
C PRO A 17 6.53 -1.01 0.18
N ASP A 18 5.45 -0.86 -0.57
CA ASP A 18 4.23 -1.66 -0.37
C ASP A 18 4.54 -3.14 -0.68
N ILE A 19 4.05 -4.06 0.16
CA ILE A 19 4.31 -5.51 0.06
C ILE A 19 2.99 -6.28 0.19
N LEU A 20 2.74 -7.23 -0.72
CA LEU A 20 1.56 -8.08 -0.72
C LEU A 20 1.93 -9.56 -0.68
N TYR A 21 1.42 -10.25 0.33
CA TYR A 21 1.57 -11.68 0.50
C TYR A 21 0.27 -12.42 0.18
N ARG A 22 0.37 -13.47 -0.65
CA ARG A 22 -0.73 -14.42 -0.86
C ARG A 22 -0.68 -15.50 0.20
N ASN A 23 -1.80 -15.74 0.88
CA ASN A 23 -1.97 -16.91 1.73
C ASN A 23 -2.13 -18.17 0.86
N ASN A 24 -1.29 -19.19 1.09
CA ASN A 24 -1.28 -20.43 0.32
C ASN A 24 -2.26 -21.49 0.86
N GLY A 25 -2.90 -21.25 2.01
CA GLY A 25 -3.87 -22.16 2.64
C GLY A 25 -3.25 -23.27 3.51
N ASP A 26 -1.93 -23.31 3.63
CA ASP A 26 -1.17 -24.32 4.38
C ASP A 26 -0.34 -23.71 5.54
N GLY A 27 -0.65 -22.46 5.91
CA GLY A 27 0.10 -21.70 6.90
C GLY A 27 1.34 -21.00 6.35
N THR A 28 1.60 -21.12 5.05
CA THR A 28 2.66 -20.36 4.36
C THR A 28 2.11 -19.20 3.55
N PHE A 29 3.00 -18.28 3.20
CA PHE A 29 2.70 -17.11 2.39
C PHE A 29 3.73 -16.95 1.27
N THR A 30 3.26 -16.50 0.11
CA THR A 30 4.12 -16.17 -1.03
C THR A 30 4.10 -14.66 -1.24
N ASP A 31 5.29 -14.05 -1.30
CA ASP A 31 5.43 -12.67 -1.75
C ASP A 31 5.03 -12.61 -3.22
N ILE A 32 3.98 -11.86 -3.53
CA ILE A 32 3.49 -11.63 -4.90
C ILE A 32 3.54 -10.15 -5.26
N THR A 33 4.30 -9.33 -4.51
CA THR A 33 4.24 -7.87 -4.59
C THR A 33 4.43 -7.34 -6.00
N LYS A 34 5.42 -7.88 -6.73
CA LYS A 34 5.73 -7.43 -8.09
C LYS A 34 4.78 -8.03 -9.11
N GLU A 35 4.48 -9.32 -8.96
CA GLU A 35 3.59 -10.07 -9.83
C GLU A 35 2.16 -9.52 -9.80
N ALA A 36 1.73 -9.01 -8.64
CA ALA A 36 0.43 -8.42 -8.43
C ALA A 36 0.36 -6.94 -8.83
N GLY A 37 1.48 -6.29 -9.16
CA GLY A 37 1.49 -4.88 -9.59
C GLY A 37 1.44 -3.85 -8.45
N VAL A 38 1.69 -4.26 -7.20
CA VAL A 38 1.57 -3.36 -6.03
C VAL A 38 2.90 -2.76 -5.57
N TYR A 39 4.01 -3.01 -6.27
CA TYR A 39 5.34 -2.55 -5.86
C TYR A 39 5.52 -1.04 -6.06
N ARG A 40 5.21 -0.25 -5.02
CA ARG A 40 5.44 1.20 -4.96
C ARG A 40 6.46 1.52 -3.87
N THR A 41 7.43 2.38 -4.18
CA THR A 41 8.54 2.76 -3.27
C THR A 41 8.53 4.26 -2.94
N ASP A 42 7.47 4.96 -3.33
CA ASP A 42 7.35 6.42 -3.28
C ASP A 42 6.24 6.88 -2.30
N GLY A 43 5.69 5.96 -1.51
CA GLY A 43 4.61 6.23 -0.55
C GLY A 43 5.06 6.16 0.92
N ASN A 44 4.67 7.16 1.71
CA ASN A 44 4.84 7.13 3.17
C ASN A 44 3.59 6.53 3.83
N GLY A 45 3.41 5.22 3.70
CA GLY A 45 2.20 4.53 4.15
C GLY A 45 1.90 4.70 5.65
N LEU A 46 0.69 5.14 5.98
CA LEU A 46 0.15 5.24 7.34
C LEU A 46 -0.91 4.17 7.63
N GLY A 47 -1.65 3.76 6.62
CA GLY A 47 -2.73 2.79 6.76
C GLY A 47 -3.10 2.18 5.43
N VAL A 48 -3.61 0.94 5.50
CA VAL A 48 -4.06 0.16 4.35
C VAL A 48 -5.45 -0.39 4.63
N VAL A 49 -6.33 -0.31 3.64
CA VAL A 49 -7.66 -0.91 3.67
C VAL A 49 -7.95 -1.66 2.37
N PHE A 50 -8.79 -2.69 2.47
CA PHE A 50 -9.33 -3.42 1.34
C PHE A 50 -10.81 -3.08 1.19
N GLY A 51 -11.27 -2.85 -0.03
CA GLY A 51 -12.66 -2.56 -0.33
C GLY A 51 -12.92 -2.60 -1.83
N ASP A 52 -14.11 -3.05 -2.21
CA ASP A 52 -14.59 -3.07 -3.60
C ASP A 52 -15.21 -1.69 -3.90
N TYR A 53 -14.42 -0.75 -4.45
CA TYR A 53 -14.85 0.65 -4.55
C TYR A 53 -15.68 0.93 -5.82
N ASP A 54 -15.52 0.11 -6.86
CA ASP A 54 -16.24 0.25 -8.12
C ASP A 54 -17.32 -0.83 -8.34
N ASN A 55 -17.48 -1.72 -7.36
CA ASN A 55 -18.54 -2.68 -7.24
C ASN A 55 -18.49 -3.74 -8.36
N ASP A 56 -17.27 -4.15 -8.74
CA ASP A 56 -17.00 -5.19 -9.73
C ASP A 56 -16.88 -6.61 -9.13
N GLY A 57 -16.94 -6.70 -7.80
CA GLY A 57 -16.87 -7.95 -7.04
C GLY A 57 -15.45 -8.36 -6.65
N TRP A 58 -14.44 -7.53 -6.92
CA TRP A 58 -13.06 -7.73 -6.53
C TRP A 58 -12.62 -6.67 -5.53
N ALA A 59 -12.00 -7.09 -4.42
CA ALA A 59 -11.50 -6.14 -3.45
C ALA A 59 -10.26 -5.41 -4.01
N ASP A 60 -10.31 -4.08 -4.00
CA ASP A 60 -9.20 -3.18 -4.28
C ASP A 60 -8.39 -2.89 -3.01
N ILE A 61 -7.24 -2.22 -3.16
CA ILE A 61 -6.39 -1.80 -2.04
C ILE A 61 -6.25 -0.29 -2.06
N TYR A 62 -6.48 0.35 -0.92
CA TYR A 62 -6.20 1.76 -0.73
C TYR A 62 -5.15 1.97 0.36
N VAL A 63 -4.09 2.71 0.04
CA VAL A 63 -3.00 3.08 0.95
C VAL A 63 -3.06 4.58 1.20
N ALA A 64 -3.30 4.94 2.46
CA ALA A 64 -3.20 6.32 2.92
C ALA A 64 -1.72 6.66 3.14
N ASN A 65 -1.21 7.67 2.44
CA ASN A 65 0.16 8.12 2.52
C ASN A 65 0.25 9.47 3.24
N ASP A 66 1.31 9.67 4.04
CA ASP A 66 1.62 10.97 4.64
C ASP A 66 2.41 11.85 3.68
N SER A 67 1.94 13.09 3.49
CA SER A 67 2.64 14.15 2.75
C SER A 67 2.92 13.87 1.26
N VAL A 68 2.41 12.76 0.71
CA VAL A 68 2.45 12.39 -0.72
C VAL A 68 1.08 11.83 -1.14
N PRO A 69 0.77 11.69 -2.44
CA PRO A 69 -0.52 11.15 -2.88
C PRO A 69 -0.79 9.76 -2.32
N ASN A 70 -2.05 9.50 -1.98
CA ASN A 70 -2.53 8.15 -1.62
C ASN A 70 -2.47 7.24 -2.84
N PHE A 71 -2.36 5.93 -2.60
CA PHE A 71 -2.38 4.94 -3.67
C PHE A 71 -3.72 4.20 -3.65
N LEU A 72 -4.28 4.05 -4.83
CA LEU A 72 -5.35 3.12 -5.11
C LEU A 72 -4.79 2.09 -6.07
N PHE A 73 -4.85 0.82 -5.67
CA PHE A 73 -4.52 -0.32 -6.50
C PHE A 73 -5.84 -0.97 -6.89
N HIS A 74 -6.26 -0.76 -8.14
CA HIS A 74 -7.54 -1.28 -8.61
C HIS A 74 -7.36 -2.71 -9.11
N ASN A 75 -8.11 -3.64 -8.54
CA ASN A 75 -7.99 -5.07 -8.81
C ASN A 75 -8.68 -5.42 -10.12
N LYS A 76 -7.94 -5.91 -11.12
CA LYS A 76 -8.50 -6.37 -12.41
C LYS A 76 -9.00 -7.82 -12.37
N GLY A 77 -9.13 -8.36 -11.17
CA GLY A 77 -9.40 -9.76 -10.90
C GLY A 77 -8.13 -10.60 -10.75
N LYS A 78 -8.29 -11.79 -10.16
CA LYS A 78 -7.20 -12.75 -9.87
C LYS A 78 -6.07 -12.19 -8.99
N GLY A 79 -6.29 -11.04 -8.33
CA GLY A 79 -5.30 -10.37 -7.50
C GLY A 79 -4.18 -9.71 -8.30
N ILE A 80 -4.52 -9.18 -9.48
CA ILE A 80 -3.64 -8.35 -10.31
C ILE A 80 -4.16 -6.92 -10.26
N PHE A 81 -3.29 -5.99 -9.92
CA PHE A 81 -3.64 -4.60 -9.66
C PHE A 81 -2.95 -3.64 -10.65
N GLU A 82 -3.60 -2.50 -10.91
CA GLU A 82 -3.07 -1.36 -11.66
C GLU A 82 -3.07 -0.06 -10.84
#